data_AF-A0A2U1DNE6-F1
#
_entry.id   AF-A0A2U1DNE6-F1
#
_cell.length_a   1.000
_cell.length_b   1.000
_cell.length_c   1.000
_cell.angle_alpha   90.00
_cell.angle_beta   90.00
_cell.angle_gamma   90.00
#
_symmetry.space_group_name_H-M   'P 1'
#
loop_
_entity.id
_entity.type
_entity.pdbx_description
1 polymer ?
#
loop_
_entity_poly.entity_id
_entity_poly.type
_entity_poly.pdbx_seq_one_letter_code
_entity_poly.pdbx_strand_id
1 'polypeptide(L)'
;MIAESILFVLIFSMIKKYNFSNTEFFPKKYITFPLVFVVINVGLFVAAKTGASPVQIRILHMLSFVFFYPYMIKNYKYTGMLFLIAGVSLNLIVMYFNGFRMPIDPYFYSKIASANDYALTRAGFNLYHSLIDENTVLYLLGDTIPLMKPYPFPKVVSIGDILIGIGFSALAITALRGDYNEKNEEGEISDEK
;
A
#
# COMPACT_ATOMS: atom_id res chain seq x y z
N MET A 1 2.35 6.39 4.71
CA MET A 1 3.42 6.30 3.71
C MET A 1 3.02 6.87 2.35
N ILE A 2 1.79 6.70 1.87
CA ILE A 2 1.39 7.25 0.54
C ILE A 2 1.50 8.78 0.47
N ALA A 3 0.94 9.52 1.45
CA ALA A 3 1.00 10.98 1.45
C ALA A 3 2.45 11.50 1.49
N GLU A 4 3.31 10.84 2.26
CA GLU A 4 4.74 11.08 2.29
C GLU A 4 5.41 10.87 0.95
N SER A 5 5.12 9.72 0.34
CA SER A 5 5.68 9.37 -0.96
C SER A 5 5.25 10.34 -2.04
N ILE A 6 4.00 10.82 -2.02
CA ILE A 6 3.51 11.87 -2.93
C ILE A 6 4.27 13.17 -2.68
N LEU A 7 4.36 13.63 -1.43
CA LEU A 7 5.07 14.87 -1.10
C LEU A 7 6.55 14.80 -1.52
N PHE A 8 7.20 13.68 -1.23
CA PHE A 8 8.57 13.41 -1.65
C PHE A 8 8.71 13.45 -3.17
N VAL A 9 7.85 12.76 -3.91
CA VAL A 9 7.86 12.74 -5.38
C VAL A 9 7.66 14.15 -5.93
N LEU A 10 6.71 14.93 -5.40
CA LEU A 10 6.46 16.31 -5.84
C LEU A 10 7.70 17.19 -5.63
N ILE A 11 8.24 17.22 -4.40
CA ILE A 11 9.42 18.02 -4.07
C ILE A 11 10.62 17.60 -4.93
N PHE A 12 10.90 16.30 -4.99
CA PHE A 12 12.02 15.76 -5.76
C PHE A 12 11.90 16.12 -7.25
N SER A 13 10.70 16.00 -7.82
CA SER A 13 10.45 16.29 -9.23
C SER A 13 10.55 17.77 -9.55
N MET A 14 10.13 18.65 -8.62
CA MET A 14 10.35 20.10 -8.75
C MET A 14 11.84 20.47 -8.72
N ILE A 15 12.61 19.89 -7.79
CA ILE A 15 14.07 20.10 -7.69
C ILE A 15 14.77 19.64 -8.97
N LYS A 16 14.36 18.50 -9.52
CA LYS A 16 14.90 17.95 -10.78
C LYS A 16 14.31 18.58 -12.04
N LYS A 17 13.34 19.49 -11.91
CA LYS A 17 12.63 20.15 -13.01
C LYS A 17 12.05 19.14 -14.01
N TYR A 18 11.50 18.03 -13.52
CA TYR A 18 10.81 17.06 -14.37
C TYR A 18 9.55 17.67 -14.98
N ASN A 19 9.30 17.34 -16.24
CA ASN A 19 8.15 17.85 -16.98
C ASN A 19 6.94 16.95 -16.70
N PHE A 20 5.94 17.49 -15.99
CA PHE A 20 4.69 16.81 -15.70
C PHE A 20 3.77 16.66 -16.92
N SER A 21 4.10 17.33 -18.04
CA SER A 21 3.34 17.27 -19.29
C SER A 21 3.61 16.01 -20.11
N ASN A 22 4.54 15.15 -19.68
CA ASN A 22 4.72 13.86 -20.34
C ASN A 22 3.54 12.94 -19.99
N THR A 23 2.50 12.93 -20.81
CA THR A 23 1.25 12.17 -20.58
C THR A 23 1.30 10.73 -21.08
N GLU A 24 2.40 10.31 -21.70
CA GLU A 24 2.72 8.88 -21.94
C GLU A 24 3.06 8.13 -20.63
N PHE A 25 2.95 8.84 -19.50
CA PHE A 25 3.15 8.45 -18.10
C PHE A 25 2.53 7.11 -17.67
N PHE A 26 1.40 6.73 -18.25
CA PHE A 26 0.76 5.45 -17.98
C PHE A 26 0.38 4.78 -19.29
N PRO A 27 0.95 3.61 -19.59
CA PRO A 27 0.35 2.72 -20.56
C PRO A 27 -1.13 2.57 -20.25
N LYS A 28 -2.00 2.76 -21.26
CA LYS A 28 -3.46 2.69 -21.10
C LYS A 28 -3.92 1.40 -20.41
N LYS A 29 -3.13 0.33 -20.53
CA LYS A 29 -3.32 -0.95 -19.85
C LYS A 29 -3.37 -0.86 -18.32
N TYR A 30 -2.73 0.16 -17.74
CA TYR A 30 -2.54 0.32 -16.30
C TYR A 30 -3.50 1.32 -15.65
N ILE A 31 -4.31 2.05 -16.42
CA ILE A 31 -5.44 2.84 -15.89
C ILE A 31 -6.51 1.95 -15.23
N THR A 32 -6.49 0.66 -15.56
CA THR A 32 -7.31 -0.38 -14.92
C THR A 32 -6.97 -0.53 -13.44
N PHE A 33 -5.74 -0.18 -13.00
CA PHE A 33 -5.30 -0.35 -11.61
C PHE A 33 -6.00 0.61 -10.64
N PRO A 34 -6.03 1.94 -10.88
CA PRO A 34 -6.88 2.86 -10.10
C PRO A 34 -8.35 2.44 -10.10
N LEU A 35 -8.87 1.95 -11.23
CA LEU A 35 -10.27 1.52 -11.33
C LEU A 35 -10.54 0.30 -10.45
N VAL A 36 -9.68 -0.73 -10.50
CA VAL A 36 -9.79 -1.93 -9.65
C VAL A 36 -9.68 -1.55 -8.17
N PHE A 37 -8.78 -0.64 -7.81
CA PHE A 37 -8.68 -0.11 -6.45
C PHE A 37 -9.97 0.55 -5.98
N VAL A 38 -10.54 1.44 -6.79
CA VAL A 38 -11.81 2.10 -6.47
C VAL A 38 -12.93 1.07 -6.33
N VAL A 39 -13.05 0.13 -7.27
CA VAL A 39 -14.09 -0.92 -7.24
C VAL A 39 -14.00 -1.76 -5.97
N ILE A 40 -12.79 -2.19 -5.58
CA ILE A 40 -12.61 -2.99 -4.37
C ILE A 40 -12.95 -2.19 -3.10
N ASN A 41 -12.52 -0.93 -3.01
CA ASN A 41 -12.81 -0.08 -1.85
C ASN A 41 -14.30 0.27 -1.74
N VAL A 42 -14.97 0.51 -2.88
CA VAL A 42 -16.43 0.68 -2.93
C VAL A 42 -17.12 -0.62 -2.51
N GLY A 43 -16.65 -1.78 -2.99
CA GLY A 43 -17.17 -3.08 -2.59
C GLY A 43 -17.06 -3.33 -1.08
N LEU A 44 -15.91 -2.99 -0.48
CA LEU A 44 -15.70 -3.04 0.97
C LEU A 44 -16.66 -2.12 1.72
N PHE A 45 -16.83 -0.88 1.25
CA PHE A 45 -17.76 0.07 1.83
C PHE A 45 -19.21 -0.43 1.79
N VAL A 46 -19.65 -0.96 0.64
CA VAL A 46 -20.98 -1.54 0.47
C VAL A 46 -21.16 -2.75 1.39
N ALA A 47 -20.20 -3.68 1.42
CA ALA A 47 -20.25 -4.86 2.29
C ALA A 47 -20.39 -4.49 3.76
N ALA A 48 -19.65 -3.48 4.22
CA ALA A 48 -19.75 -2.97 5.58
C ALA A 48 -21.14 -2.38 5.91
N LYS A 49 -21.86 -1.87 4.90
CA LYS A 49 -23.20 -1.28 5.07
C LYS A 49 -24.35 -2.28 4.90
N THR A 50 -24.14 -3.37 4.16
CA THR A 50 -25.17 -4.39 3.88
C THR A 50 -25.20 -5.53 4.90
N GLY A 51 -24.51 -5.37 6.04
CA GLY A 51 -24.55 -6.33 7.15
C GLY A 51 -23.52 -7.46 7.07
N ALA A 52 -22.47 -7.32 6.26
CA ALA A 52 -21.36 -8.27 6.29
C ALA A 52 -20.76 -8.35 7.70
N SER A 53 -20.40 -9.57 8.13
CA SER A 53 -19.77 -9.77 9.43
C SER A 53 -18.39 -9.08 9.47
N PRO A 54 -17.89 -8.68 10.65
CA PRO A 54 -16.56 -8.10 10.76
C PRO A 54 -15.49 -8.98 10.10
N VAL A 55 -15.55 -10.31 10.32
CA VAL A 55 -14.61 -11.27 9.72
C VAL A 55 -14.65 -11.22 8.19
N GLN A 56 -15.82 -11.14 7.58
CA GLN A 56 -15.95 -11.01 6.11
C GLN A 56 -15.30 -9.72 5.61
N ILE A 57 -15.54 -8.59 6.29
CA ILE A 57 -14.93 -7.31 5.93
C ILE A 57 -13.40 -7.40 6.02
N ARG A 58 -12.87 -8.05 7.06
CA ARG A 58 -11.42 -8.23 7.22
C ARG A 58 -10.81 -9.09 6.12
N ILE A 59 -11.47 -10.20 5.77
CA ILE A 59 -11.02 -11.08 4.67
C ILE A 59 -11.06 -10.32 3.35
N LEU A 60 -12.15 -9.62 3.04
CA LEU A 60 -12.26 -8.81 1.83
C LEU A 60 -11.18 -7.71 1.80
N HIS A 61 -10.86 -7.11 2.94
CA HIS A 61 -9.81 -6.11 3.03
C HIS A 61 -8.45 -6.73 2.72
N MET A 62 -8.11 -7.88 3.31
CA MET A 62 -6.88 -8.60 2.96
C MET A 62 -6.84 -8.99 1.47
N LEU A 63 -7.93 -9.51 0.93
CA LEU A 63 -8.03 -9.89 -0.49
C LEU A 63 -7.84 -8.70 -1.42
N SER A 64 -8.20 -7.48 -0.99
CA SER A 64 -7.96 -6.27 -1.78
C SER A 64 -6.50 -6.09 -2.17
N PHE A 65 -5.57 -6.43 -1.27
CA PHE A 65 -4.13 -6.38 -1.54
C PHE A 65 -3.71 -7.51 -2.49
N VAL A 66 -4.30 -8.69 -2.36
CA VAL A 66 -4.03 -9.86 -3.23
C VAL A 66 -4.44 -9.57 -4.67
N PHE A 67 -5.54 -8.87 -4.91
CA PHE A 67 -5.99 -8.52 -6.26
C PHE A 67 -4.99 -7.70 -7.07
N PHE A 68 -4.07 -6.99 -6.41
CA PHE A 68 -3.01 -6.24 -7.10
C PHE A 68 -1.79 -7.09 -7.49
N TYR A 69 -1.64 -8.31 -6.95
CA TYR A 69 -0.44 -9.13 -7.21
C TYR A 69 -0.23 -9.49 -8.66
N PRO A 70 -1.22 -9.95 -9.43
CA PRO A 70 -1.00 -10.31 -10.83
C PRO A 70 -0.40 -9.15 -11.63
N TYR A 71 -0.86 -7.93 -11.33
CA TYR A 71 -0.31 -6.71 -11.92
C TYR A 71 1.12 -6.46 -11.48
N MET A 72 1.40 -6.53 -10.18
CA MET A 72 2.73 -6.27 -9.64
C MET A 72 3.74 -7.27 -10.20
N ILE A 73 3.39 -8.55 -10.22
CA ILE A 73 4.23 -9.63 -10.77
C ILE A 73 4.49 -9.40 -12.24
N LYS A 74 3.51 -9.01 -13.04
CA LYS A 74 3.72 -8.72 -14.48
C LYS A 74 4.74 -7.59 -14.71
N ASN A 75 4.87 -6.68 -13.75
CA ASN A 75 5.70 -5.49 -13.82
C ASN A 75 6.96 -5.58 -12.94
N TYR A 76 7.38 -6.78 -12.51
CA TYR A 76 8.50 -6.98 -11.58
C TYR A 76 9.84 -6.42 -12.08
N LYS A 77 9.99 -6.20 -13.40
CA LYS A 77 11.19 -5.62 -14.02
C LYS A 77 11.50 -4.21 -13.53
N TYR A 78 10.50 -3.47 -13.04
CA TYR A 78 10.72 -2.15 -12.47
C TYR A 78 11.13 -2.30 -11.01
N THR A 79 12.28 -1.73 -10.62
CA THR A 79 12.80 -1.82 -9.25
C THR A 79 11.79 -1.38 -8.19
N GLY A 80 11.03 -0.31 -8.46
CA GLY A 80 9.97 0.14 -7.55
C GLY A 80 8.85 -0.89 -7.37
N MET A 81 8.59 -1.72 -8.37
CA MET A 81 7.63 -2.83 -8.28
C MET A 81 8.12 -3.94 -7.36
N LEU A 82 9.43 -4.25 -7.36
CA LEU A 82 10.00 -5.22 -6.42
C LEU A 82 9.81 -4.79 -4.96
N PHE A 83 10.01 -3.49 -4.67
CA PHE A 83 9.73 -2.92 -3.35
C PHE A 83 8.24 -3.01 -2.98
N LEU A 84 7.33 -2.74 -3.91
CA LEU A 84 5.88 -2.93 -3.68
C LEU A 84 5.55 -4.39 -3.37
N ILE A 85 6.04 -5.34 -4.18
CA ILE A 85 5.81 -6.77 -3.95
C ILE A 85 6.32 -7.18 -2.58
N ALA A 86 7.55 -6.80 -2.22
CA ALA A 86 8.14 -7.14 -0.93
C ALA A 86 7.33 -6.55 0.24
N GLY A 87 6.99 -5.26 0.17
CA GLY A 87 6.26 -4.57 1.23
C GLY A 87 4.83 -5.09 1.42
N VAL A 88 4.09 -5.27 0.32
CA VAL A 88 2.73 -5.83 0.38
C VAL A 88 2.76 -7.27 0.88
N SER A 89 3.76 -8.07 0.45
CA SER A 89 3.89 -9.47 0.91
C SER A 89 4.11 -9.53 2.41
N LEU A 90 4.97 -8.67 2.93
CA LEU A 90 5.25 -8.60 4.36
C LEU A 90 3.98 -8.29 5.15
N ASN A 91 3.23 -7.26 4.74
CA ASN A 91 1.98 -6.87 5.40
C ASN A 91 0.92 -7.96 5.32
N LEU A 92 0.77 -8.62 4.16
CA LEU A 92 -0.18 -9.72 3.98
C LEU A 92 0.14 -10.92 4.89
N ILE A 93 1.41 -11.30 4.99
CA ILE A 93 1.86 -12.40 5.86
C ILE A 93 1.53 -12.06 7.31
N VAL A 94 1.87 -10.85 7.76
CA VAL A 94 1.56 -10.40 9.13
C VAL A 94 0.05 -10.41 9.38
N MET A 95 -0.74 -9.82 8.48
CA MET A 95 -2.20 -9.80 8.64
C MET A 95 -2.81 -11.20 8.69
N TYR A 96 -2.35 -12.11 7.84
CA TYR A 96 -2.86 -13.47 7.76
C TYR A 96 -2.73 -14.21 9.10
N PHE A 97 -1.58 -14.11 9.76
CA PHE A 97 -1.35 -14.76 11.05
C PHE A 97 -2.03 -14.07 12.24
N ASN A 98 -2.54 -12.85 12.08
CA ASN A 98 -3.14 -12.06 13.16
C ASN A 98 -4.65 -11.81 12.95
N GLY A 99 -5.35 -12.78 12.35
CA GLY A 99 -6.80 -12.74 12.18
C GLY A 99 -7.26 -11.67 11.17
N PHE A 100 -6.47 -11.48 10.11
CA PHE A 100 -6.73 -10.56 8.99
C PHE A 100 -6.68 -9.07 9.40
N ARG A 101 -5.95 -8.75 10.47
CA ARG A 101 -5.74 -7.40 10.97
C ARG A 101 -4.26 -7.10 11.08
N MET A 102 -3.92 -5.83 10.95
CA MET A 102 -2.57 -5.36 11.20
C MET A 102 -2.36 -5.19 12.71
N PRO A 103 -1.41 -5.91 13.32
CA PRO A 103 -1.05 -5.67 14.71
C PRO A 103 -0.33 -4.34 14.84
N ILE A 104 -0.72 -3.53 15.82
CA ILE A 104 -0.18 -2.20 16.09
C ILE A 104 0.30 -2.08 17.53
N ASP A 105 1.44 -1.39 17.72
CA ASP A 105 2.02 -1.14 19.03
C ASP A 105 1.06 -0.32 19.91
N PRO A 106 0.60 -0.87 21.06
CA PRO A 106 -0.42 -0.23 21.88
C PRO A 106 0.07 1.10 22.50
N TYR A 107 1.35 1.19 22.85
CA TYR A 107 1.90 2.40 23.45
C TYR A 107 1.89 3.55 22.45
N PHE A 108 2.39 3.33 21.23
CA PHE A 108 2.39 4.36 20.20
C PHE A 108 0.98 4.66 19.68
N TYR A 109 0.15 3.64 19.51
CA TYR A 109 -1.23 3.82 19.05
C TYR A 109 -2.06 4.66 20.02
N SER A 110 -1.90 4.44 21.34
CA SER A 110 -2.61 5.22 22.36
C SER A 110 -2.34 6.74 22.31
N LYS A 111 -1.22 7.16 21.71
CA LYS A 111 -0.83 8.57 21.58
C LYS A 111 -1.42 9.26 20.35
N ILE A 112 -1.85 8.48 19.35
CA ILE A 112 -2.28 9.02 18.04
C ILE A 112 -3.73 8.69 17.71
N ALA A 113 -4.28 7.60 18.27
CA ALA A 113 -5.65 7.17 18.04
C ALA A 113 -6.64 8.06 18.79
N SER A 114 -7.86 8.18 18.28
CA SER A 114 -8.95 8.69 19.10
C SER A 114 -9.23 7.73 20.26
N ALA A 115 -9.78 8.24 21.37
CA ALA A 115 -10.14 7.40 22.51
C ALA A 115 -11.12 6.27 22.10
N ASN A 116 -12.04 6.57 21.17
CA ASN A 116 -12.99 5.60 20.64
C ASN A 116 -12.31 4.52 19.80
N ASP A 117 -11.41 4.89 18.88
CA ASP A 117 -10.71 3.91 18.03
C ASP A 117 -9.80 2.99 18.85
N TYR A 118 -9.10 3.55 19.83
CA TYR A 118 -8.29 2.77 20.75
C TYR A 118 -9.16 1.78 21.55
N ALA A 119 -10.30 2.24 22.08
CA ALA A 119 -11.23 1.38 22.81
C ALA A 119 -11.81 0.26 21.94
N LEU A 120 -12.22 0.55 20.70
CA LEU A 120 -12.70 -0.45 19.74
C LEU A 120 -11.62 -1.47 19.39
N THR A 121 -10.38 -1.03 19.23
CA THR A 121 -9.24 -1.91 18.93
C THR A 121 -8.94 -2.83 20.10
N ARG A 122 -8.91 -2.27 21.32
CA ARG A 122 -8.70 -3.02 22.55
C ARG A 122 -9.81 -4.05 22.79
N ALA A 123 -11.06 -3.71 22.46
CA ALA A 123 -12.20 -4.62 22.56
C ALA A 123 -12.29 -5.64 21.39
N GLY A 124 -11.37 -5.59 20.43
CA GLY A 124 -11.32 -6.53 19.29
C GLY A 124 -12.32 -6.23 18.16
N PHE A 125 -13.02 -5.11 18.22
CA PHE A 125 -14.04 -4.69 17.24
C PHE A 125 -13.48 -3.86 16.08
N ASN A 126 -12.22 -3.40 16.17
CA ASN A 126 -11.58 -2.71 15.05
C ASN A 126 -11.42 -3.68 13.85
N LEU A 127 -11.83 -3.21 12.68
CA LEU A 127 -11.81 -3.99 11.44
C LEU A 127 -10.39 -4.14 10.88
N TYR A 128 -9.51 -3.16 11.10
CA TYR A 128 -8.22 -3.11 10.41
C TYR A 128 -7.05 -3.39 11.33
N HIS A 129 -7.16 -3.04 12.62
CA HIS A 129 -6.06 -3.15 13.57
C HIS A 129 -6.37 -4.08 14.75
N SER A 130 -5.34 -4.70 15.29
CA SER A 130 -5.32 -5.38 16.59
C SER A 130 -4.18 -4.83 17.44
N LEU A 131 -4.33 -4.78 18.76
CA LEU A 131 -3.20 -4.43 19.62
C LEU A 131 -2.20 -5.59 19.65
N ILE A 132 -0.91 -5.26 19.66
CA ILE A 132 0.15 -6.24 19.92
C ILE A 132 0.03 -6.74 21.37
N ASP A 133 0.05 -8.06 21.54
CA ASP A 133 0.03 -8.81 22.80
C ASP A 133 0.92 -10.06 22.73
N GLU A 134 0.95 -10.88 23.79
CA GLU A 134 1.76 -12.11 23.83
C GLU A 134 1.40 -13.17 22.76
N ASN A 135 0.22 -13.11 22.16
CA ASN A 135 -0.24 -14.05 21.14
C ASN A 135 0.01 -13.55 19.71
N THR A 136 0.51 -12.32 19.58
CA THR A 136 0.71 -11.68 18.28
C THR A 136 1.89 -12.30 17.52
N VAL A 137 1.61 -12.83 16.34
CA VAL A 137 2.59 -13.51 15.48
C VAL A 137 3.28 -12.46 14.60
N LEU A 138 4.62 -12.54 14.46
CA LEU A 138 5.41 -11.60 13.66
C LEU A 138 5.25 -10.12 14.09
N TYR A 139 5.06 -9.85 15.38
CA TYR A 139 4.77 -8.52 15.90
C TYR A 139 5.78 -7.44 15.49
N LEU A 140 7.07 -7.79 15.35
CA LEU A 140 8.13 -6.86 14.90
C LEU A 140 7.91 -6.32 13.48
N LEU A 141 7.13 -7.03 12.66
CA LEU A 141 6.80 -6.64 11.29
C LEU A 141 5.45 -5.93 11.19
N GLY A 142 4.71 -5.84 12.30
CA GLY A 142 3.50 -5.05 12.42
C GLY A 142 3.78 -3.54 12.45
N ASP A 143 2.77 -2.76 12.79
CA ASP A 143 2.87 -1.32 12.93
C ASP A 143 3.57 -1.00 14.25
N THR A 144 4.90 -0.96 14.19
CA THR A 144 5.79 -0.77 15.35
C THR A 144 6.70 0.45 15.22
N ILE A 145 6.78 1.07 14.04
CA ILE A 145 7.68 2.20 13.76
C ILE A 145 6.91 3.51 13.96
N PRO A 146 7.19 4.27 15.04
CA PRO A 146 6.44 5.47 15.34
C PRO A 146 6.92 6.67 14.51
N LEU A 147 6.00 7.30 13.79
CA LEU A 147 6.17 8.63 13.21
C LEU A 147 5.35 9.61 14.06
N MET A 148 5.98 10.21 15.07
CA MET A 148 5.30 11.04 16.09
C MET A 148 5.52 12.52 15.85
N LYS A 149 4.68 13.36 16.48
CA LYS A 149 4.90 14.83 16.51
C LYS A 149 6.37 15.13 16.88
N PRO A 150 7.04 16.09 16.22
CA PRO A 150 6.52 17.15 15.35
C PRO A 150 6.22 16.74 13.90
N TYR A 151 6.29 15.45 13.57
CA TYR A 151 5.92 14.94 12.25
C TYR A 151 4.47 15.34 11.86
N PRO A 152 4.22 15.86 10.64
CA PRO A 152 2.92 16.44 10.27
C PRO A 152 1.78 15.42 10.15
N PHE A 153 2.11 14.13 9.98
CA PHE A 153 1.12 13.06 9.86
C PHE A 153 1.35 11.95 10.90
N PRO A 154 1.12 12.20 12.20
CA PRO A 154 1.42 11.21 13.23
C PRO A 154 0.76 9.86 12.97
N LYS A 155 1.57 8.80 12.94
CA LYS A 155 1.12 7.42 12.65
C LYS A 155 2.13 6.41 13.18
N VAL A 156 1.73 5.15 13.27
CA VAL A 156 2.65 4.02 13.44
C VAL A 156 2.64 3.26 12.13
N VAL A 157 3.81 2.89 11.61
CA VAL A 157 3.93 2.18 10.33
C VAL A 157 4.69 0.89 10.52
N SER A 158 4.49 -0.03 9.59
CA SER A 158 5.28 -1.25 9.47
C SER A 158 6.50 -1.06 8.56
N ILE A 159 7.40 -2.03 8.60
CA ILE A 159 8.48 -2.14 7.60
C ILE A 159 7.88 -2.30 6.19
N GLY A 160 6.76 -3.01 6.06
CA GLY A 160 6.09 -3.19 4.78
C GLY A 160 5.57 -1.88 4.21
N ASP A 161 5.01 -1.00 5.04
CA ASP A 161 4.57 0.33 4.61
C ASP A 161 5.73 1.20 4.11
N ILE A 162 6.90 1.10 4.73
CA ILE A 162 8.11 1.82 4.30
C ILE A 162 8.53 1.32 2.91
N LEU A 163 8.60 -0.01 2.72
CA LEU A 163 8.91 -0.61 1.42
C LEU A 163 7.89 -0.20 0.35
N ILE A 164 6.60 -0.20 0.69
CA ILE A 164 5.53 0.27 -0.20
C ILE A 164 5.75 1.74 -0.58
N GLY A 165 6.07 2.58 0.40
CA GLY A 165 6.34 4.00 0.18
C GLY A 165 7.52 4.25 -0.76
N ILE A 166 8.62 3.50 -0.57
CA ILE A 166 9.81 3.54 -1.44
C ILE A 166 9.45 3.08 -2.84
N GLY A 167 8.75 1.94 -2.97
CA GLY A 167 8.36 1.37 -4.25
C GLY A 167 7.48 2.29 -5.07
N PHE A 168 6.47 2.89 -4.42
CA PHE A 168 5.60 3.90 -5.05
C PHE A 168 6.41 5.12 -5.53
N SER A 169 7.27 5.68 -4.67
CA SER A 169 8.09 6.84 -5.05
C SER A 169 9.04 6.54 -6.21
N ALA A 170 9.66 5.36 -6.21
CA ALA A 170 10.54 4.93 -7.29
C ALA A 170 9.79 4.78 -8.62
N LEU A 171 8.62 4.14 -8.62
CA LEU A 171 7.79 4.01 -9.83
C LEU A 171 7.34 5.36 -10.36
N ALA A 172 6.87 6.24 -9.48
CA ALA A 172 6.43 7.58 -9.87
C ALA A 172 7.59 8.39 -10.50
N ILE A 173 8.80 8.31 -9.93
CA ILE A 173 9.99 8.97 -10.49
C ILE A 173 10.39 8.35 -11.83
N THR A 174 10.41 7.02 -11.95
CA THR A 174 10.70 6.33 -13.23
C THR A 174 9.72 6.78 -14.32
N ALA A 175 8.44 6.87 -13.98
CA ALA A 175 7.41 7.33 -14.91
C ALA A 175 7.61 8.81 -15.30
N LEU A 176 7.97 9.70 -14.35
CA LEU A 176 8.24 11.12 -14.64
C LEU A 176 9.49 11.35 -15.50
N ARG A 177 10.46 10.43 -15.47
CA ARG A 177 11.65 10.50 -16.33
C ARG A 177 11.36 10.08 -17.78
N GLY A 178 10.25 9.39 -18.04
CA GLY A 178 10.02 8.73 -19.32
C GLY A 178 10.86 7.47 -19.51
N ASP A 179 11.53 6.98 -18.46
CA ASP A 179 12.34 5.75 -18.49
C ASP A 179 11.46 4.49 -18.52
N TYR A 180 10.14 4.65 -18.54
CA TYR A 180 9.16 3.59 -18.71
C TYR A 180 9.03 3.22 -20.20
N ASN A 181 10.07 2.61 -20.77
CA ASN A 181 10.04 2.20 -22.18
C ASN A 181 9.28 0.88 -22.38
N GLU A 182 8.05 0.95 -22.90
CA GLU A 182 7.32 -0.21 -23.47
C GLU A 182 7.93 -0.69 -24.81
N LYS A 183 8.75 0.12 -25.49
CA LYS A 183 9.38 -0.27 -26.78
C LYS A 183 10.30 -1.50 -26.68
N ASN A 184 10.73 -1.88 -25.48
CA ASN A 184 11.46 -3.14 -25.26
C ASN A 184 10.53 -4.35 -25.09
N GLU A 185 9.20 -4.18 -25.09
CA GLU A 185 8.20 -5.26 -25.03
C GLU A 185 7.67 -5.66 -26.43
N GLU A 186 7.73 -4.77 -27.42
CA GLU A 186 7.21 -5.05 -28.79
C GLU A 186 8.31 -5.29 -29.84
N GLY A 187 9.59 -5.22 -29.47
CA GLY A 187 10.71 -5.43 -30.38
C GLY A 187 11.17 -6.88 -30.52
N GLU A 188 10.33 -7.78 -31.04
CA GLU A 188 10.81 -9.00 -31.74
C GLU A 188 9.77 -9.77 -32.58
N ILE A 189 8.60 -9.20 -32.93
CA ILE A 189 7.73 -9.81 -33.96
C ILE A 189 7.13 -8.72 -34.85
N SER A 190 7.94 -8.20 -35.76
CA SER A 190 7.60 -8.04 -37.20
C SER A 190 8.65 -7.15 -37.85
N ASP A 191 9.71 -7.78 -38.35
CA ASP A 191 10.39 -7.37 -39.58
C ASP A 191 11.26 -8.55 -40.02
N GLU A 192 10.61 -9.57 -40.60
CA GLU A 192 11.22 -10.36 -41.68
C GLU A 192 10.14 -11.12 -42.48
N LYS A 193 9.96 -10.65 -43.72
CA LYS A 193 9.26 -11.20 -44.91
C LYS A 193 7.78 -10.91 -45.10
#